data_AF-A0A2W6CJ63-F1
#
_entry.id   AF-A0A2W6CJ63-F1
#
_cell.length_a   1.000
_cell.length_b   1.000
_cell.length_c   1.000
_cell.angle_alpha   90.00
_cell.angle_beta   90.00
_cell.angle_gamma   90.00
#
_symmetry.space_group_name_H-M   'P 1'
#
loop_
_entity.id
_entity.type
_entity.pdbx_description
1 polymer ?
#
loop_
_entity_poly.entity_id
_entity_poly.type
_entity_poly.pdbx_seq_one_letter_code
_entity_poly.pdbx_strand_id
1 'polypeptide(L)'
;MRGSLLKTLACKHKSSMMAMQRKYRTTVKTPYGSTSCLRVVVERGSAKKPLVAQFGGIPMRRQRSAVLTETPPKINTDRGSELLQRVLADTCELRGSRQDCEVHHLRKLADLKSKGHREKPVWVQIMAARQRKTLVVCRACHEAIHAGRPTEKKLA
;
A
#
# COMPACT_ATOMS: atom_id res chain seq x y z
N MET A 1 -25.77 11.21 -0.87
CA MET A 1 -24.69 10.61 -1.68
C MET A 1 -25.20 9.50 -2.62
N ARG A 2 -25.79 9.84 -3.77
CA ARG A 2 -26.07 8.88 -4.88
C ARG A 2 -25.57 9.37 -6.24
N GLY A 3 -25.22 10.66 -6.34
CA GLY A 3 -24.90 11.31 -7.62
C GLY A 3 -23.57 10.89 -8.23
N SER A 4 -22.51 10.70 -7.44
CA SER A 4 -21.19 10.32 -7.97
C SER A 4 -21.22 8.98 -8.68
N LEU A 5 -21.76 7.93 -8.04
CA LEU A 5 -21.95 6.61 -8.64
C LEU A 5 -22.84 6.66 -9.90
N LEU A 6 -23.95 7.40 -9.85
CA LEU A 6 -24.84 7.49 -11.02
C LEU A 6 -24.19 8.25 -12.18
N LYS A 7 -23.37 9.27 -11.91
CA LYS A 7 -22.59 9.98 -12.94
C LYS A 7 -21.55 9.07 -13.59
N THR A 8 -20.83 8.28 -12.81
CA THR A 8 -19.84 7.33 -13.36
C THR A 8 -20.50 6.24 -14.19
N LEU A 9 -21.63 5.69 -13.72
CA LEU A 9 -22.43 4.73 -14.49
C LEU A 9 -23.01 5.33 -15.77
N ALA A 10 -23.55 6.55 -15.69
CA ALA A 10 -24.11 7.27 -16.84
C ALA A 10 -23.05 7.49 -17.93
N CYS A 11 -21.85 7.93 -17.53
CA CYS A 11 -20.72 8.08 -18.43
C CYS A 11 -20.30 6.74 -19.07
N LYS A 12 -20.19 5.67 -18.28
CA LYS A 12 -19.82 4.33 -18.77
C LYS A 12 -20.82 3.76 -19.76
N HIS A 13 -22.11 3.98 -19.54
CA HIS A 13 -23.19 3.46 -20.37
C HIS A 13 -23.68 4.44 -21.44
N LYS A 14 -22.98 5.58 -21.65
CA LYS A 14 -23.38 6.65 -22.58
C LYS A 14 -24.85 7.04 -22.44
N SER A 15 -25.31 7.22 -21.22
CA SER A 15 -26.72 7.45 -20.89
C SER A 15 -26.88 8.56 -19.84
N SER A 16 -28.12 8.86 -19.43
CA SER A 16 -28.40 9.84 -18.39
C SER A 16 -28.39 9.22 -16.99
N MET A 17 -28.15 10.05 -15.97
CA MET A 17 -28.22 9.61 -14.57
C MET A 17 -29.60 9.03 -14.23
N MET A 18 -30.68 9.62 -14.75
CA MET A 18 -32.06 9.16 -14.52
C MET A 18 -32.31 7.78 -15.14
N ALA A 19 -31.75 7.51 -16.32
CA ALA A 19 -31.82 6.18 -16.93
C ALA A 19 -31.11 5.13 -16.07
N MET A 20 -29.90 5.42 -15.60
CA MET A 20 -29.15 4.52 -14.72
C MET A 20 -29.83 4.34 -13.35
N GLN A 21 -30.42 5.40 -12.80
CA GLN A 21 -31.16 5.32 -11.56
C GLN A 21 -32.40 4.43 -11.72
N ARG A 22 -33.21 4.62 -12.76
CA ARG A 22 -34.39 3.77 -13.00
C ARG A 22 -34.00 2.31 -13.22
N LYS A 23 -32.92 2.05 -13.96
CA LYS A 23 -32.45 0.69 -14.26
C LYS A 23 -32.02 -0.08 -13.02
N TYR A 24 -31.33 0.57 -12.09
CA TYR A 24 -30.73 -0.11 -10.93
C TYR A 24 -31.46 0.14 -9.61
N ARG A 25 -32.48 1.01 -9.58
CA ARG A 25 -33.26 1.29 -8.37
C ARG A 25 -34.04 0.06 -7.97
N THR A 26 -33.83 -0.37 -6.74
CA THR A 26 -34.61 -1.41 -6.08
C THR A 26 -34.99 -0.98 -4.67
N THR A 27 -35.94 -1.69 -4.07
CA THR A 27 -36.36 -1.48 -2.69
C THR A 27 -35.97 -2.71 -1.88
N VAL A 28 -35.21 -2.50 -0.80
CA VAL A 28 -34.73 -3.58 0.07
C VAL A 28 -35.41 -3.46 1.41
N LYS A 29 -35.93 -4.59 1.90
CA LYS A 29 -36.44 -4.70 3.27
C LYS A 29 -35.24 -4.70 4.21
N THR A 30 -35.19 -3.71 5.10
CA THR A 30 -34.27 -3.71 6.24
C THR A 30 -35.08 -3.99 7.51
N PRO A 31 -34.44 -4.41 8.62
CA PRO A 31 -35.14 -4.63 9.89
C PRO A 31 -35.94 -3.41 10.39
N TYR A 32 -35.64 -2.21 9.89
CA TYR A 32 -36.25 -0.95 10.29
C TYR A 32 -37.19 -0.34 9.24
N GLY A 33 -37.50 -1.08 8.17
CA GLY A 33 -38.38 -0.64 7.08
C GLY A 33 -37.77 -0.78 5.69
N SER A 34 -38.60 -0.53 4.67
CA SER A 34 -38.17 -0.58 3.27
C SER A 34 -37.34 0.64 2.89
N THR A 35 -36.14 0.42 2.37
CA THR A 35 -35.24 1.50 1.92
C THR A 35 -34.92 1.34 0.44
N SER A 36 -34.99 2.44 -0.32
CA SER A 36 -34.56 2.45 -1.72
C SER A 36 -33.04 2.38 -1.82
N CYS A 37 -32.52 1.55 -2.70
CA CYS A 37 -31.09 1.42 -2.99
C CYS A 37 -30.85 1.19 -4.50
N LEU A 38 -29.59 1.18 -4.90
CA LEU A 38 -29.18 0.73 -6.23
C LEU A 38 -28.60 -0.68 -6.11
N ARG A 39 -29.13 -1.65 -6.85
CA ARG A 39 -28.69 -3.05 -6.77
C ARG A 39 -28.60 -3.68 -8.16
N VAL A 40 -27.57 -4.50 -8.34
CA VAL A 40 -27.43 -5.42 -9.47
C VAL A 40 -27.24 -6.83 -8.91
N VAL A 41 -27.98 -7.79 -9.48
CA VAL A 41 -27.86 -9.21 -9.18
C VAL A 41 -27.43 -9.92 -10.45
N VAL A 42 -26.33 -10.66 -10.39
CA VAL A 42 -25.85 -11.49 -11.50
C VAL A 42 -25.91 -12.95 -11.04
N GLU A 43 -26.80 -13.72 -11.66
CA GLU A 43 -26.96 -15.14 -11.39
C GLU A 43 -25.73 -15.93 -11.86
N ARG A 44 -25.37 -16.98 -11.10
CA ARG A 44 -24.20 -17.82 -11.38
C ARG A 44 -24.58 -19.30 -11.40
N GLY A 45 -25.39 -19.70 -12.38
CA GLY A 45 -25.86 -21.08 -12.52
C GLY A 45 -26.62 -21.58 -11.28
N SER A 46 -27.03 -22.85 -11.28
CA SER A 46 -27.84 -23.43 -10.19
C SER A 46 -27.07 -23.69 -8.90
N ALA A 47 -25.74 -23.84 -8.97
CA ALA A 47 -24.92 -24.29 -7.84
C ALA A 47 -24.26 -23.16 -7.03
N LYS A 48 -24.20 -21.91 -7.53
CA LYS A 48 -23.47 -20.82 -6.86
C LYS A 48 -24.40 -19.67 -6.50
N LYS A 49 -24.14 -19.07 -5.33
CA LYS A 49 -24.85 -17.87 -4.89
C LYS A 49 -24.65 -16.72 -5.91
N PRO A 50 -25.71 -15.96 -6.22
CA PRO A 50 -25.62 -14.83 -7.13
C PRO A 50 -24.67 -13.76 -6.62
N LEU A 51 -24.04 -13.04 -7.54
CA LEU A 51 -23.25 -11.86 -7.21
C LEU A 51 -24.19 -10.67 -7.02
N VAL A 52 -24.25 -10.15 -5.80
CA VAL A 52 -25.07 -8.98 -5.48
C VAL A 52 -24.16 -7.80 -5.22
N ALA A 53 -24.25 -6.78 -6.07
CA ALA A 53 -23.64 -5.48 -5.85
C ALA A 53 -24.73 -4.50 -5.41
N GLN A 54 -24.61 -3.96 -4.20
CA GLN A 54 -25.59 -3.04 -3.63
C GLN A 54 -24.92 -1.75 -3.16
N PHE A 55 -25.52 -0.61 -3.51
CA PHE A 55 -25.14 0.69 -3.03
C PHE A 55 -26.32 1.36 -2.31
N GLY A 56 -26.11 1.72 -1.04
CA GLY A 56 -27.17 2.16 -0.13
C GLY A 56 -27.97 1.00 0.45
N GLY A 57 -29.14 1.28 1.02
CA GLY A 57 -29.97 0.26 1.67
C GLY A 57 -29.38 -0.32 2.97
N ILE A 58 -28.28 0.26 3.45
CA ILE A 58 -27.75 0.04 4.79
C ILE A 58 -28.31 1.16 5.66
N PRO A 59 -29.10 0.85 6.70
CA PRO A 59 -29.66 1.86 7.58
C PRO A 59 -28.52 2.52 8.35
N MET A 60 -28.23 3.80 8.05
CA MET A 60 -27.26 4.59 8.79
C MET A 60 -27.94 5.11 10.07
N ARG A 61 -28.10 4.21 11.05
CA ARG A 61 -28.69 4.52 12.35
C ARG A 61 -27.65 4.32 13.44
N ARG A 62 -27.57 5.29 14.36
CA ARG A 62 -26.68 5.20 15.52
C ARG A 62 -27.21 4.14 16.48
N GLN A 63 -26.44 3.09 16.70
CA GLN A 63 -26.67 2.11 17.77
C GLN A 63 -25.82 2.51 18.97
N ARG A 64 -26.46 2.94 20.07
CA ARG A 64 -25.75 3.41 21.28
C ARG A 64 -25.10 2.28 22.08
N SER A 65 -25.64 1.07 21.98
CA SER A 65 -25.24 -0.12 22.75
C SER A 65 -24.67 -1.22 21.85
N ALA A 66 -24.00 -0.87 20.75
CA ALA A 66 -23.38 -1.86 19.88
C ALA A 66 -22.22 -2.56 20.60
N VAL A 67 -22.27 -3.89 20.66
CA VAL A 67 -21.14 -4.70 21.13
C VAL A 67 -20.06 -4.64 20.06
N LEU A 68 -18.93 -4.02 20.38
CA LEU A 68 -17.78 -3.90 19.47
C LEU A 68 -17.02 -5.23 19.45
N THR A 69 -17.33 -6.09 18.48
CA THR A 69 -16.55 -7.30 18.20
C THR A 69 -15.39 -6.96 17.26
N GLU A 70 -14.61 -5.93 17.57
CA GLU A 70 -13.42 -5.61 16.80
C GLU A 70 -12.29 -6.54 17.26
N THR A 71 -11.88 -7.47 16.40
CA THR A 71 -10.61 -8.17 16.61
C THR A 71 -9.52 -7.22 16.15
N PRO A 72 -8.62 -6.75 17.03
CA PRO A 72 -7.52 -5.90 16.58
C PRO A 72 -6.72 -6.66 15.52
N PRO A 73 -6.28 -5.99 14.44
CA PRO A 73 -5.46 -6.64 13.45
C PRO A 73 -4.22 -7.19 14.15
N LYS A 74 -3.91 -8.48 13.92
CA LYS A 74 -2.66 -9.08 14.38
C LYS A 74 -1.52 -8.42 13.63
N ILE A 75 -0.93 -7.39 14.21
CA ILE A 75 0.32 -6.81 13.72
C ILE A 75 1.42 -7.79 14.11
N ASN A 76 2.08 -8.37 13.11
CA ASN A 76 3.14 -9.35 13.33
C ASN A 76 4.41 -8.62 13.80
N THR A 77 4.51 -8.35 15.11
CA THR A 77 5.62 -7.61 15.73
C THR A 77 6.85 -8.47 16.01
N ASP A 78 6.70 -9.80 15.99
CA ASP A 78 7.70 -10.73 16.53
C ASP A 78 9.01 -10.76 15.75
N ARG A 79 9.02 -10.32 14.48
CA ARG A 79 10.22 -10.34 13.64
C ARG A 79 11.00 -9.03 13.61
N GLY A 80 10.51 -7.97 14.27
CA GLY A 80 11.09 -6.63 14.14
C GLY A 80 11.03 -6.12 12.69
N SER A 81 11.40 -4.85 12.47
CA SER A 81 11.53 -4.34 11.11
C SER A 81 12.80 -4.89 10.45
N GLU A 82 12.78 -5.04 9.13
CA GLU A 82 13.97 -5.40 8.32
C GLU A 82 15.19 -4.53 8.67
N LEU A 83 14.96 -3.23 8.94
CA LEU A 83 16.02 -2.30 9.34
C LEU A 83 16.61 -2.66 10.70
N LEU A 84 15.77 -2.97 11.69
CA LEU A 84 16.22 -3.38 13.01
C LEU A 84 17.11 -4.62 12.92
N GLN A 85 16.70 -5.63 12.16
CA GLN A 85 17.49 -6.85 11.95
C GLN A 85 18.85 -6.55 11.31
N ARG A 86 18.90 -5.64 10.33
CA ARG A 86 20.14 -5.25 9.63
C ARG A 86 21.10 -4.47 10.52
N VAL A 87 20.57 -3.58 11.36
CA VAL A 87 21.37 -2.83 12.34
C VAL A 87 21.91 -3.78 13.42
N LEU A 88 21.08 -4.69 13.94
CA LEU A 88 21.49 -5.68 14.93
C LEU A 88 22.50 -6.70 14.39
N ALA A 89 22.53 -6.94 13.08
CA ALA A 89 23.54 -7.77 12.45
C ALA A 89 24.94 -7.12 12.44
N ASP A 90 25.03 -5.82 12.74
CA ASP A 90 26.25 -5.00 12.84
C ASP A 90 27.28 -5.33 11.75
N THR A 91 26.81 -5.39 10.51
CA THR A 91 27.64 -5.76 9.35
C THR A 91 27.46 -4.76 8.24
N CYS A 92 28.55 -4.12 7.84
CA CYS A 92 28.58 -3.16 6.74
C CYS A 92 28.19 -3.82 5.41
N GLU A 93 27.15 -3.32 4.74
CA GLU A 93 26.63 -3.90 3.50
C GLU A 93 27.50 -3.64 2.27
N LEU A 94 28.53 -2.80 2.40
CA LEU A 94 29.51 -2.53 1.35
C LEU A 94 30.73 -3.44 1.45
N ARG A 95 31.41 -3.41 2.61
CA ARG A 95 32.71 -4.09 2.82
C ARG A 95 32.62 -5.28 3.78
N GLY A 96 31.50 -5.50 4.45
CA GLY A 96 31.32 -6.59 5.42
C GLY A 96 32.06 -6.43 6.75
N SER A 97 32.58 -5.23 7.06
CA SER A 97 33.18 -4.92 8.37
C SER A 97 32.10 -4.89 9.47
N ARG A 98 32.48 -5.24 10.70
CA ARG A 98 31.63 -5.19 11.91
C ARG A 98 32.10 -4.12 12.90
N GLN A 99 32.59 -3.01 12.38
CA GLN A 99 33.11 -1.90 13.18
C GLN A 99 32.12 -0.75 13.09
N ASP A 100 31.46 -0.44 14.22
CA ASP A 100 30.58 0.70 14.43
C ASP A 100 29.71 1.03 13.21
N CYS A 101 28.79 0.12 12.88
CA CYS A 101 27.92 0.29 11.73
C CYS A 101 26.83 1.33 12.00
N GLU A 102 26.76 2.34 11.13
CA GLU A 102 25.75 3.39 11.14
C GLU A 102 24.79 3.24 9.96
N VAL A 103 23.59 3.80 10.08
CA VAL A 103 22.59 3.78 9.01
C VAL A 103 22.71 5.04 8.16
N HIS A 104 23.21 4.88 6.94
CA HIS A 104 23.15 5.91 5.92
C HIS A 104 21.72 6.05 5.37
N HIS A 105 21.18 7.26 5.39
CA HIS A 105 19.81 7.57 4.98
C HIS A 105 19.77 8.53 3.80
N LEU A 106 18.88 8.25 2.83
CA LEU A 106 18.57 9.15 1.72
C LEU A 106 17.19 9.79 1.87
N ARG A 107 17.05 10.99 1.30
CA ARG A 107 15.78 11.73 1.29
C ARG A 107 14.71 11.06 0.40
N LYS A 108 15.03 10.77 -0.86
CA LYS A 108 14.11 10.13 -1.83
C LYS A 108 14.82 9.11 -2.71
N LEU A 109 14.14 8.01 -3.05
CA LEU A 109 14.68 6.97 -3.93
C LEU A 109 14.95 7.47 -5.35
N ALA A 110 14.28 8.54 -5.77
CA ALA A 110 14.52 9.19 -7.04
C ALA A 110 15.95 9.75 -7.16
N ASP A 111 16.61 10.08 -6.03
CA ASP A 111 17.99 10.59 -6.03
C ASP A 111 19.00 9.53 -6.47
N LEU A 112 18.66 8.24 -6.38
CA LEU A 112 19.48 7.13 -6.88
C LEU A 112 19.47 7.03 -8.42
N LYS A 113 18.54 7.74 -9.09
CA LYS A 113 18.41 7.79 -10.55
C LYS A 113 19.02 9.09 -11.07
N SER A 114 20.30 9.33 -10.79
CA SER A 114 21.01 10.44 -11.43
C SER A 114 21.11 10.19 -12.95
N LYS A 115 20.68 11.19 -13.72
CA LYS A 115 20.86 11.24 -15.18
C LYS A 115 22.30 11.70 -15.44
N GLY A 116 23.08 10.92 -16.18
CA GLY A 116 24.32 11.41 -16.78
C GLY A 116 25.65 10.86 -16.26
N HIS A 117 25.68 9.94 -15.28
CA HIS A 117 26.95 9.30 -14.90
C HIS A 117 27.17 7.97 -15.63
N ARG A 118 28.34 7.85 -16.28
CA ARG A 118 28.94 6.56 -16.65
C ARG A 118 29.32 5.85 -15.35
N GLU A 119 28.71 4.69 -15.16
CA GLU A 119 28.77 3.79 -13.99
C GLU A 119 28.31 4.38 -12.64
N LYS A 120 27.31 3.71 -12.04
CA LYS A 120 26.76 4.10 -10.73
C LYS A 120 27.67 3.58 -9.62
N PRO A 121 27.93 4.36 -8.56
CA PRO A 121 28.64 3.89 -7.39
C PRO A 121 28.00 2.63 -6.80
N VAL A 122 28.81 1.74 -6.22
CA VAL A 122 28.36 0.46 -5.65
C VAL A 122 27.21 0.63 -4.66
N TRP A 123 27.30 1.62 -3.76
CA TRP A 123 26.26 1.88 -2.77
C TRP A 123 24.92 2.27 -3.41
N VAL A 124 24.95 3.01 -4.52
CA VAL A 124 23.75 3.39 -5.30
C VAL A 124 23.12 2.15 -5.93
N GLN A 125 23.93 1.22 -6.44
CA GLN A 125 23.43 -0.02 -7.02
C GLN A 125 22.73 -0.90 -5.98
N ILE A 126 23.32 -1.05 -4.79
CA ILE A 126 22.74 -1.84 -3.69
C ILE A 126 21.42 -1.24 -3.23
N MET A 127 21.36 0.09 -3.01
CA MET A 127 20.14 0.76 -2.59
C MET A 127 19.05 0.74 -3.67
N ALA A 128 19.43 0.83 -4.94
CA ALA A 128 18.50 0.72 -6.07
C ALA A 128 17.90 -0.68 -6.20
N ALA A 129 18.70 -1.73 -6.02
CA ALA A 129 18.23 -3.12 -6.04
C ALA A 129 17.28 -3.42 -4.86
N ARG A 130 17.61 -2.93 -3.66
CA ARG A 130 16.78 -3.11 -2.47
C ARG A 130 15.52 -2.22 -2.46
N GLN A 131 15.50 -1.14 -3.22
CA GLN A 131 14.46 -0.10 -3.18
C GLN A 131 14.21 0.45 -1.76
N ARG A 132 15.28 0.56 -0.95
CA ARG A 132 15.24 1.09 0.43
C ARG A 132 16.04 2.39 0.51
N LYS A 133 15.58 3.31 1.35
CA LYS A 133 16.26 4.59 1.62
C LYS A 133 17.40 4.46 2.64
N THR A 134 17.65 3.25 3.15
CA THR A 134 18.59 2.97 4.24
C THR A 134 19.63 1.95 3.83
N LEU A 135 20.88 2.22 4.18
CA LEU A 135 22.04 1.35 3.97
C LEU A 135 22.86 1.30 5.26
N VAL A 136 23.12 0.11 5.79
CA VAL A 136 23.97 -0.07 6.99
C VAL A 136 25.43 -0.13 6.55
N VAL A 137 26.25 0.79 7.06
CA VAL A 137 27.65 0.96 6.64
C VAL A 137 28.54 1.29 7.84
N CYS A 138 29.80 0.84 7.83
CA CYS A 138 30.78 1.29 8.82
C CYS A 138 31.10 2.78 8.64
N ARG A 139 31.62 3.42 9.68
CA ARG A 139 31.99 4.84 9.67
C ARG A 139 32.84 5.26 8.46
N ALA A 140 33.87 4.50 8.10
CA ALA A 140 34.72 4.81 6.95
C ALA A 140 33.96 4.80 5.60
N CYS A 141 32.97 3.90 5.46
CA CYS A 141 32.09 3.88 4.31
C CYS A 141 31.09 5.04 4.35
N HIS A 142 30.58 5.38 5.53
CA HIS A 142 29.65 6.49 5.72
C HIS A 142 30.29 7.82 5.30
N GLU A 143 31.50 8.09 5.77
CA GLU A 143 32.30 9.27 5.41
C GLU A 143 32.63 9.28 3.91
N ALA A 144 32.98 8.14 3.32
CA ALA A 144 33.26 8.04 1.89
C ALA A 144 32.03 8.37 1.01
N ILE A 145 30.83 7.94 1.42
CA ILE A 145 29.58 8.27 0.72
C ILE A 145 29.32 9.78 0.78
N HIS A 146 29.45 10.41 1.95
CA HIS A 146 29.28 11.86 2.09
C HIS A 146 30.32 12.66 1.30
N ALA A 147 31.55 12.16 1.22
CA ALA A 147 32.63 12.77 0.46
C ALA A 147 32.58 12.47 -1.06
N GLY A 148 31.61 11.68 -1.53
CA GLY A 148 31.50 11.30 -2.95
C GLY A 148 32.64 10.41 -3.47
N ARG A 149 33.38 9.74 -2.58
CA ARG A 149 34.52 8.88 -2.95
C ARG A 149 34.04 7.51 -3.45
N PRO A 150 34.79 6.85 -4.35
CA PRO A 150 34.46 5.50 -4.79
C PRO A 150 34.48 4.54 -3.59
N THR A 151 33.40 3.78 -3.43
CA THR A 151 33.28 2.72 -2.43
C THR A 151 33.41 1.37 -3.12
N GLU A 152 34.39 0.57 -2.71
CA GLU A 152 34.55 -0.79 -3.21
C GLU A 152 33.52 -1.75 -2.58
N LYS A 153 33.04 -2.70 -3.39
CA LYS A 153 32.20 -3.79 -2.91
C LYS A 153 33.11 -4.94 -2.47
N LYS A 154 32.73 -5.62 -1.39
CA LYS A 154 33.25 -6.97 -1.12
C LYS A 154 32.91 -7.87 -2.32
N LEU A 155 33.93 -8.35 -3.04
CA LEU A 155 33.76 -9.52 -3.92
C LEU A 155 33.44 -10.69 -3.00
N ALA A 156 32.23 -11.23 -3.19
CA ALA A 156 31.82 -12.47 -2.55
C ALA A 156 32.47 -13.64 -3.27
#